data_AF-A0A950TBG1-F1
#
_entry.id   AF-A0A950TBG1-F1
#
_cell.length_a   1.000
_cell.length_b   1.000
_cell.length_c   1.000
_cell.angle_alpha   90.00
_cell.angle_beta   90.00
_cell.angle_gamma   90.00
#
_symmetry.space_group_name_H-M   'P 1'
#
loop_
_entity.id
_entity.type
_entity.pdbx_description
1 polymer ?
#
loop_
_entity_poly.entity_id
_entity_poly.type
_entity_poly.pdbx_seq_one_letter_code
_entity_poly.pdbx_strand_id
1 'polypeptide(L)'
;SPGKHGRLDREAWWARGKPCEVVAAYGIDPVLFMVGAQVFSADQSELDVAGGLMGRPVELTEAEHVGLPIPANAELVIEGLLHDGDTEMEGPLGEFTGYYGGERAKQPVIEVKAVHRRKSPIITAALMATYPSCEIGAYYAIMRSARILDDLQRIGVPGVVSAYSHPAAASGWGMVIVSLKQQYAGHAAQVLALTAQCPAAAYYTKWVVAVDEDVDPTDFNQVMWALSSRCNPSEDMDFQRNTWSTGLDPSQYPPEVRPYGSKVLINACKPHRFIKQFPRSTLLREETYKRVAARWSELGFDTPAPKLGVFHKD
;
A
#
# COMPACT_ATOMS: atom_id res chain seq x y z
N SER A 1 -15.95 6.11 3.71
CA SER A 1 -15.17 7.25 3.15
C SER A 1 -15.60 7.59 1.74
N PRO A 2 -15.48 8.85 1.27
CA PRO A 2 -15.78 9.23 -0.11
C PRO A 2 -15.05 8.33 -1.14
N GLY A 3 -15.74 7.94 -2.20
CA GLY A 3 -15.17 7.13 -3.30
C GLY A 3 -14.90 5.65 -2.97
N LYS A 4 -15.26 5.15 -1.78
CA LYS A 4 -15.15 3.72 -1.43
C LYS A 4 -16.45 2.98 -1.73
N HIS A 5 -16.37 1.76 -2.27
CA HIS A 5 -17.51 0.96 -2.71
C HIS A 5 -18.60 0.83 -1.64
N GLY A 6 -18.26 0.43 -0.41
CA GLY A 6 -19.27 0.30 0.65
C GLY A 6 -20.04 1.60 0.98
N ARG A 7 -19.45 2.79 0.76
CA ARG A 7 -20.20 4.06 0.88
C ARG A 7 -21.14 4.26 -0.31
N LEU A 8 -20.65 4.00 -1.52
CA LEU A 8 -21.42 4.14 -2.76
C LEU A 8 -22.63 3.17 -2.77
N ASP A 9 -22.42 1.92 -2.35
CA ASP A 9 -23.48 0.91 -2.24
C ASP A 9 -24.54 1.36 -1.25
N ARG A 10 -24.14 1.76 -0.04
CA ARG A 10 -25.06 2.29 0.99
C ARG A 10 -25.87 3.48 0.48
N GLU A 11 -25.22 4.46 -0.16
CA GLU A 11 -25.90 5.63 -0.74
C GLU A 11 -26.89 5.22 -1.84
N ALA A 12 -26.56 4.22 -2.66
CA ALA A 12 -27.45 3.69 -3.69
C ALA A 12 -28.68 2.98 -3.10
N TRP A 13 -28.54 2.26 -1.99
CA TRP A 13 -29.66 1.65 -1.26
C TRP A 13 -30.57 2.69 -0.63
N TRP A 14 -29.99 3.68 0.07
CA TRP A 14 -30.76 4.77 0.71
C TRP A 14 -31.50 5.64 -0.30
N ALA A 15 -30.90 5.92 -1.47
CA ALA A 15 -31.57 6.64 -2.56
C ALA A 15 -32.82 5.91 -3.09
N ARG A 16 -32.93 4.59 -2.86
CA ARG A 16 -34.11 3.77 -3.19
C ARG A 16 -35.11 3.67 -2.03
N GLY A 17 -34.88 4.37 -0.93
CA GLY A 17 -35.69 4.30 0.29
C GLY A 17 -35.61 2.95 1.01
N LYS A 18 -34.50 2.21 0.83
CA LYS A 18 -34.29 0.90 1.44
C LYS A 18 -33.07 0.92 2.38
N PRO A 19 -33.08 0.16 3.49
CA PRO A 19 -31.88 -0.04 4.29
C PRO A 19 -30.81 -0.74 3.45
N CYS A 20 -29.54 -0.42 3.71
CA CYS A 20 -28.42 -1.15 3.12
C CYS A 20 -28.10 -2.37 3.98
N GLU A 21 -28.13 -3.55 3.37
CA GLU A 21 -27.72 -4.79 4.03
C GLU A 21 -26.20 -4.81 4.23
N VAL A 22 -25.74 -5.36 5.37
CA VAL A 22 -24.32 -5.50 5.68
C VAL A 22 -24.03 -6.84 6.37
N VAL A 23 -22.87 -7.40 6.04
CA VAL A 23 -22.24 -8.54 6.72
C VAL A 23 -20.83 -8.10 7.12
N ALA A 24 -20.55 -8.10 8.42
CA ALA A 24 -19.22 -7.84 8.95
C ALA A 24 -18.61 -9.15 9.50
N ALA A 25 -17.59 -9.68 8.82
CA ALA A 25 -16.94 -10.93 9.18
C ALA A 25 -15.54 -10.68 9.78
N TYR A 26 -15.23 -11.39 10.87
CA TYR A 26 -13.99 -11.28 11.63
C TYR A 26 -13.31 -12.65 11.73
N GLY A 27 -11.98 -12.67 11.85
CA GLY A 27 -11.20 -13.92 11.84
C GLY A 27 -11.41 -14.71 10.54
N ILE A 28 -11.37 -14.02 9.41
CA ILE A 28 -11.52 -14.62 8.08
C ILE A 28 -10.19 -15.16 7.54
N ASP A 29 -10.24 -15.87 6.41
CA ASP A 29 -9.04 -16.35 5.71
C ASP A 29 -8.04 -15.18 5.47
N PRO A 30 -6.74 -15.34 5.78
CA PRO A 30 -5.76 -14.28 5.60
C PRO A 30 -5.67 -13.72 4.18
N VAL A 31 -5.90 -14.53 3.15
CA VAL A 31 -5.94 -14.06 1.76
C VAL A 31 -7.15 -13.16 1.55
N LEU A 32 -8.33 -13.55 2.07
CA LEU A 32 -9.54 -12.73 1.99
C LEU A 32 -9.36 -11.41 2.75
N PHE A 33 -8.72 -11.42 3.92
CA PHE A 33 -8.38 -10.21 4.67
C PHE A 33 -7.47 -9.27 3.86
N MET A 34 -6.40 -9.81 3.25
CA MET A 34 -5.49 -9.01 2.42
C MET A 34 -6.21 -8.41 1.21
N VAL A 35 -7.01 -9.21 0.49
CA VAL A 35 -7.76 -8.76 -0.69
C VAL A 35 -8.83 -7.73 -0.33
N GLY A 36 -9.56 -7.92 0.78
CA GLY A 36 -10.57 -6.98 1.25
C GLY A 36 -10.02 -5.59 1.63
N ALA A 37 -8.69 -5.47 1.82
CA ALA A 37 -8.03 -4.20 2.06
C ALA A 37 -7.55 -3.48 0.77
N GLN A 38 -7.81 -4.06 -0.41
CA GLN A 38 -7.44 -3.49 -1.71
C GLN A 38 -8.60 -2.72 -2.37
N VAL A 39 -8.33 -2.13 -3.54
CA VAL A 39 -9.34 -1.46 -4.37
C VAL A 39 -9.32 -2.13 -5.73
N PHE A 40 -10.44 -2.76 -6.08
CA PHE A 40 -10.70 -3.32 -7.41
C PHE A 40 -11.68 -2.43 -8.18
N SER A 41 -11.97 -2.78 -9.44
CA SER A 41 -13.03 -2.11 -10.18
C SER A 41 -14.42 -2.51 -9.65
N ALA A 42 -15.43 -1.68 -9.90
CA ALA A 42 -16.78 -1.89 -9.37
C ALA A 42 -17.47 -3.18 -9.88
N ASP A 43 -16.97 -3.76 -10.96
CA ASP A 43 -17.44 -5.01 -11.57
C ASP A 43 -16.64 -6.25 -11.11
N GLN A 44 -15.64 -6.07 -10.23
CA GLN A 44 -14.82 -7.16 -9.70
C GLN A 44 -15.18 -7.44 -8.24
N SER A 45 -15.47 -8.71 -7.95
CA SER A 45 -15.70 -9.19 -6.58
C SER A 45 -14.37 -9.54 -5.91
N GLU A 46 -14.12 -9.00 -4.71
CA GLU A 46 -12.99 -9.40 -3.87
C GLU A 46 -13.01 -10.90 -3.53
N LEU A 47 -14.19 -11.53 -3.47
CA LEU A 47 -14.31 -12.98 -3.24
C LEU A 47 -13.73 -13.78 -4.41
N ASP A 48 -13.97 -13.35 -5.64
CA ASP A 48 -13.46 -14.02 -6.84
C ASP A 48 -11.95 -13.83 -6.96
N VAL A 49 -11.45 -12.63 -6.65
CA VAL A 49 -10.00 -12.36 -6.61
C VAL A 49 -9.31 -13.22 -5.55
N ALA A 50 -9.87 -13.28 -4.34
CA ALA A 50 -9.36 -14.15 -3.29
C ALA A 50 -9.35 -15.62 -3.73
N GLY A 51 -10.43 -16.08 -4.37
CA GLY A 51 -10.51 -17.43 -4.89
C GLY A 51 -9.45 -17.74 -5.97
N GLY A 52 -9.22 -16.80 -6.87
CA GLY A 52 -8.16 -16.88 -7.89
C GLY A 52 -6.76 -16.97 -7.28
N LEU A 53 -6.47 -16.17 -6.25
CA LEU A 53 -5.19 -16.21 -5.54
C LEU A 53 -4.98 -17.52 -4.76
N MET A 54 -6.04 -18.04 -4.14
CA MET A 54 -5.98 -19.31 -3.40
C MET A 54 -5.97 -20.54 -4.33
N GLY A 55 -6.32 -20.38 -5.60
CA GLY A 55 -6.51 -21.50 -6.54
C GLY A 55 -7.75 -22.35 -6.22
N ARG A 56 -8.67 -21.84 -5.39
CA ARG A 56 -9.91 -22.51 -4.97
C ARG A 56 -10.97 -21.45 -4.64
N PRO A 57 -12.27 -21.71 -4.87
CA PRO A 57 -13.31 -20.75 -4.50
C PRO A 57 -13.33 -20.49 -2.98
N VAL A 58 -13.80 -19.29 -2.60
CA VAL A 58 -14.12 -18.98 -1.20
C VAL A 58 -15.38 -19.77 -0.82
N GLU A 59 -15.32 -20.52 0.28
CA GLU A 59 -16.48 -21.21 0.81
C GLU A 59 -17.42 -20.21 1.49
N LEU A 60 -18.68 -20.20 1.07
CA LEU A 60 -19.71 -19.27 1.53
C LEU A 60 -20.90 -20.04 2.11
N THR A 61 -21.60 -19.40 3.03
CA THR A 61 -22.91 -19.83 3.54
C THR A 61 -23.91 -18.69 3.43
N GLU A 62 -25.20 -19.02 3.41
CA GLU A 62 -26.28 -18.02 3.43
C GLU A 62 -26.35 -17.34 4.79
N ALA A 63 -26.69 -16.05 4.76
CA ALA A 63 -27.08 -15.26 5.92
C ALA A 63 -28.54 -15.55 6.32
N GLU A 64 -28.89 -15.30 7.58
CA GLU A 64 -30.26 -15.55 8.09
C GLU A 64 -31.21 -14.37 7.83
N HIS A 65 -30.70 -13.13 7.82
CA HIS A 65 -31.53 -11.91 7.77
C HIS A 65 -31.27 -10.97 6.60
N VAL A 66 -30.20 -11.21 5.83
CA VAL A 66 -29.80 -10.39 4.68
C VAL A 66 -29.52 -11.27 3.46
N GLY A 67 -29.53 -10.70 2.26
CA GLY A 67 -29.22 -11.41 1.01
C GLY A 67 -27.73 -11.54 0.70
N LEU A 68 -26.85 -11.07 1.59
CA LEU A 68 -25.39 -11.12 1.40
C LEU A 68 -24.81 -12.47 1.85
N PRO A 69 -23.83 -13.03 1.14
CA PRO A 69 -23.18 -14.27 1.56
C PRO A 69 -22.21 -14.04 2.73
N ILE A 70 -21.97 -15.10 3.50
CA ILE A 70 -21.04 -15.11 4.63
C ILE A 70 -19.86 -16.03 4.31
N PRO A 71 -18.59 -15.62 4.55
CA PRO A 71 -17.46 -16.54 4.54
C PRO A 71 -17.65 -17.66 5.56
N ALA A 72 -17.85 -18.90 5.10
CA ALA A 72 -18.27 -20.03 5.94
C ALA A 72 -17.30 -20.35 7.08
N ASN A 73 -16.03 -19.97 6.91
CA ASN A 73 -14.96 -20.22 7.88
C ASN A 73 -14.65 -19.02 8.79
N ALA A 74 -15.42 -17.93 8.73
CA ALA A 74 -15.25 -16.79 9.64
C ALA A 74 -15.40 -17.19 11.12
N GLU A 75 -14.64 -16.55 12.00
CA GLU A 75 -14.68 -16.80 13.44
C GLU A 75 -15.92 -16.17 14.09
N LEU A 76 -16.28 -14.96 13.66
CA LEU A 76 -17.42 -14.17 14.12
C LEU A 76 -18.01 -13.39 12.94
N VAL A 77 -19.32 -13.31 12.84
CA VAL A 77 -20.04 -12.58 11.81
C VAL A 77 -21.18 -11.79 12.43
N ILE A 78 -21.37 -10.55 12.00
CA ILE A 78 -22.50 -9.70 12.33
C ILE A 78 -23.29 -9.45 11.05
N GLU A 79 -24.56 -9.84 11.04
CA GLU A 79 -25.51 -9.47 10.00
C GLU A 79 -26.35 -8.28 10.45
N GLY A 80 -26.59 -7.33 9.58
CA GLY A 80 -27.36 -6.16 9.97
C GLY A 80 -27.81 -5.27 8.83
N LEU A 81 -28.45 -4.18 9.22
CA LEU A 81 -29.00 -3.17 8.33
C LEU A 81 -28.43 -1.79 8.70
N LEU A 82 -28.12 -0.99 7.69
CA LEU A 82 -27.82 0.43 7.84
C LEU A 82 -29.04 1.24 7.37
N HIS A 83 -29.65 2.00 8.26
CA HIS A 83 -30.78 2.89 7.93
C HIS A 83 -30.29 4.30 7.60
N ASP A 84 -30.97 4.97 6.68
CA ASP A 84 -30.66 6.37 6.37
C ASP A 84 -30.97 7.26 7.58
N GLY A 85 -30.06 8.17 7.90
CA GLY A 85 -30.14 9.05 9.06
C GLY A 85 -29.81 8.40 10.42
N ASP A 86 -29.79 7.06 10.53
CA ASP A 86 -29.43 6.37 11.78
C ASP A 86 -27.92 6.40 11.98
N THR A 87 -27.48 7.28 12.88
CA THR A 87 -26.07 7.62 13.04
C THR A 87 -25.74 7.90 14.50
N GLU A 88 -24.52 7.52 14.89
CA GLU A 88 -23.98 7.76 16.23
C GLU A 88 -22.60 8.38 16.18
N MET A 89 -22.20 9.04 17.27
CA MET A 89 -20.89 9.68 17.37
C MET A 89 -19.78 8.64 17.54
N GLU A 90 -18.91 8.48 16.55
CA GLU A 90 -17.77 7.55 16.55
C GLU A 90 -16.45 8.29 16.84
N GLY A 91 -15.44 7.56 17.35
CA GLY A 91 -14.11 8.07 17.64
C GLY A 91 -13.97 8.81 18.98
N PRO A 92 -12.83 9.50 19.19
CA PRO A 92 -11.65 9.47 18.33
C PRO A 92 -10.94 8.11 18.42
N LEU A 93 -10.26 7.72 17.35
CA LEU A 93 -9.44 6.51 17.28
C LEU A 93 -7.99 6.90 17.01
N GLY A 94 -7.03 6.17 17.58
CA GLY A 94 -5.65 6.19 17.08
C GLY A 94 -5.65 5.63 15.66
N GLU A 95 -5.01 6.30 14.72
CA GLU A 95 -5.08 5.92 13.31
C GLU A 95 -3.78 5.26 12.86
N PHE A 96 -3.84 4.61 11.69
CA PHE A 96 -2.69 3.91 11.11
C PHE A 96 -1.48 4.82 10.83
N THR A 97 -1.68 6.15 10.80
CA THR A 97 -0.61 7.15 10.64
C THR A 97 0.20 7.35 11.93
N GLY A 98 -0.22 6.74 13.04
CA GLY A 98 0.38 6.89 14.36
C GLY A 98 -0.11 8.10 15.16
N TYR A 99 -1.15 8.80 14.67
CA TYR A 99 -1.76 9.95 15.32
C TYR A 99 -3.26 9.69 15.56
N TYR A 100 -3.87 10.39 16.51
CA TYR A 100 -5.33 10.38 16.60
C TYR A 100 -5.95 11.00 15.34
N GLY A 101 -7.05 10.42 14.89
CA GLY A 101 -7.84 10.92 13.76
C GLY A 101 -8.49 12.27 14.04
N GLY A 102 -9.49 12.61 13.21
CA GLY A 102 -10.31 13.80 13.44
C GLY A 102 -11.10 13.73 14.75
N GLU A 103 -11.78 14.83 15.08
CA GLU A 103 -12.78 14.81 16.15
C GLU A 103 -13.88 13.79 15.86
N ARG A 104 -14.65 13.48 16.90
CA ARG A 104 -15.79 12.57 16.78
C ARG A 104 -16.73 13.03 15.67
N ALA A 105 -17.17 12.10 14.84
CA ALA A 105 -18.10 12.38 13.75
C ALA A 105 -19.23 11.36 13.75
N LYS A 106 -20.38 11.76 13.22
CA LYS A 106 -21.53 10.86 13.03
C LYS A 106 -21.18 9.80 11.99
N GLN A 107 -21.28 8.53 12.37
CA GLN A 107 -21.14 7.37 11.49
C GLN A 107 -22.42 6.53 11.51
N PRO A 108 -22.71 5.76 10.44
CA PRO A 108 -23.88 4.88 10.41
C PRO A 108 -23.86 3.83 11.51
N VAL A 109 -25.03 3.55 12.07
CA VAL A 109 -25.22 2.46 13.03
C VAL A 109 -25.58 1.18 12.27
N ILE A 110 -24.97 0.07 12.66
CA ILE A 110 -25.41 -1.26 12.23
C ILE A 110 -26.51 -1.72 13.18
N GLU A 111 -27.75 -1.79 12.69
CA GLU A 111 -28.81 -2.51 13.38
C GLU A 111 -28.52 -4.01 13.29
N VAL A 112 -28.01 -4.58 14.38
CA VAL A 112 -27.63 -6.00 14.43
C VAL A 112 -28.89 -6.88 14.41
N LYS A 113 -28.99 -7.74 13.39
CA LYS A 113 -30.06 -8.74 13.27
C LYS A 113 -29.65 -10.09 13.83
N ALA A 114 -28.42 -10.51 13.56
CA ALA A 114 -27.86 -11.72 14.11
C ALA A 114 -26.35 -11.62 14.30
N VAL A 115 -25.84 -12.48 15.19
CA VAL A 115 -24.42 -12.68 15.45
C VAL A 115 -24.13 -14.18 15.36
N HIS A 116 -23.31 -14.57 14.39
CA HIS A 116 -22.89 -15.96 14.17
C HIS A 116 -21.44 -16.11 14.65
N ARG A 117 -21.14 -17.22 15.31
CA ARG A 117 -19.78 -17.47 15.80
C ARG A 117 -19.44 -18.94 15.83
N ARG A 118 -18.15 -19.25 15.68
CA ARG A 118 -17.62 -20.57 16.05
C ARG A 118 -17.78 -20.81 17.56
N LYS A 119 -17.70 -22.08 17.97
CA LYS A 119 -17.81 -22.49 19.39
C LYS A 119 -16.83 -21.71 20.30
N SER A 120 -15.61 -21.50 19.80
CA SER A 120 -14.53 -20.79 20.46
C SER A 120 -13.90 -19.80 19.47
N PRO A 121 -14.53 -18.61 19.27
CA PRO A 121 -14.15 -17.71 18.20
C PRO A 121 -12.83 -17.00 18.50
N ILE A 122 -11.99 -16.84 17.49
CA ILE A 122 -10.77 -16.02 17.54
C ILE A 122 -11.07 -14.64 16.96
N ILE A 123 -11.02 -13.61 17.80
CA ILE A 123 -11.17 -12.23 17.35
C ILE A 123 -9.80 -11.64 17.06
N THR A 124 -9.57 -11.26 15.81
CA THR A 124 -8.41 -10.49 15.40
C THR A 124 -8.63 -9.02 15.71
N ALA A 125 -7.63 -8.35 16.28
CA ALA A 125 -7.64 -6.92 16.51
C ALA A 125 -6.43 -6.28 15.82
N ALA A 126 -6.64 -5.10 15.24
CA ALA A 126 -5.59 -4.28 14.67
C ALA A 126 -5.26 -3.16 15.66
N LEU A 127 -4.00 -3.10 16.11
CA LEU A 127 -3.55 -2.01 16.97
C LEU A 127 -3.13 -0.84 16.09
N MET A 128 -4.04 0.12 15.90
CA MET A 128 -3.71 1.36 15.22
C MET A 128 -2.80 2.21 16.10
N ALA A 129 -1.53 2.28 15.72
CA ALA A 129 -0.47 2.90 16.49
C ALA A 129 0.70 3.35 15.60
N THR A 130 1.62 4.09 16.19
CA THR A 130 2.85 4.51 15.51
C THR A 130 3.67 3.28 15.08
N TYR A 131 4.27 3.35 13.89
CA TYR A 131 5.22 2.33 13.42
C TYR A 131 6.33 2.09 14.47
N PRO A 132 6.75 0.84 14.72
CA PRO A 132 6.37 -0.41 14.04
C PRO A 132 5.24 -1.19 14.73
N SER A 133 4.53 -0.59 15.70
CA SER A 133 3.56 -1.29 16.54
C SER A 133 2.24 -1.65 15.83
N CYS A 134 2.05 -1.13 14.61
CA CYS A 134 0.87 -1.38 13.79
C CYS A 134 1.24 -2.23 12.55
N GLU A 135 0.57 -3.36 12.39
CA GLU A 135 0.85 -4.35 11.36
C GLU A 135 0.44 -3.92 9.94
N ILE A 136 -0.42 -2.90 9.83
CA ILE A 136 -0.91 -2.35 8.55
C ILE A 136 0.22 -1.93 7.60
N GLY A 137 1.32 -1.41 8.15
CA GLY A 137 2.47 -1.00 7.35
C GLY A 137 3.08 -2.16 6.57
N ALA A 138 3.11 -3.36 7.16
CA ALA A 138 3.70 -4.54 6.54
C ALA A 138 2.87 -5.04 5.35
N TYR A 139 1.56 -5.23 5.53
CA TYR A 139 0.74 -5.76 4.44
C TYR A 139 0.39 -4.70 3.39
N TYR A 140 0.23 -3.42 3.76
CA TYR A 140 0.10 -2.35 2.76
C TYR A 140 1.38 -2.18 1.94
N ALA A 141 2.56 -2.31 2.56
CA ALA A 141 3.81 -2.27 1.81
C ALA A 141 3.82 -3.30 0.68
N ILE A 142 3.54 -4.57 0.99
CA ILE A 142 3.55 -5.65 0.00
C ILE A 142 2.50 -5.43 -1.08
N MET A 143 1.24 -5.19 -0.69
CA MET A 143 0.13 -5.12 -1.64
C MET A 143 0.20 -3.88 -2.54
N ARG A 144 0.55 -2.71 -1.98
CA ARG A 144 0.73 -1.48 -2.77
C ARG A 144 1.89 -1.60 -3.74
N SER A 145 3.01 -2.21 -3.31
CA SER A 145 4.16 -2.47 -4.19
C SER A 145 3.77 -3.26 -5.42
N ALA A 146 3.07 -4.38 -5.24
CA ALA A 146 2.62 -5.23 -6.33
C ALA A 146 1.63 -4.50 -7.25
N ARG A 147 0.65 -3.79 -6.68
CA ARG A 147 -0.39 -3.11 -7.45
C ARG A 147 0.15 -1.90 -8.23
N ILE A 148 1.08 -1.14 -7.67
CA ILE A 148 1.73 -0.02 -8.38
C ILE A 148 2.53 -0.55 -9.57
N LEU A 149 3.26 -1.66 -9.39
CA LEU A 149 3.97 -2.30 -10.47
C LEU A 149 3.01 -2.76 -11.58
N ASP A 150 1.91 -3.43 -11.22
CA ASP A 150 0.86 -3.85 -12.16
C ASP A 150 0.27 -2.66 -12.92
N ASP A 151 -0.10 -1.58 -12.22
CA ASP A 151 -0.67 -0.38 -12.84
C ASP A 151 0.30 0.23 -13.87
N LEU A 152 1.59 0.38 -13.54
CA LEU A 152 2.60 0.92 -14.46
C LEU A 152 2.81 0.02 -15.69
N GLN A 153 2.84 -1.30 -15.49
CA GLN A 153 2.94 -2.27 -16.58
C GLN A 153 1.71 -2.23 -17.50
N ARG A 154 0.51 -2.12 -16.92
CA ARG A 154 -0.76 -2.08 -17.64
C ARG A 154 -0.97 -0.79 -18.43
N ILE A 155 -0.43 0.33 -17.93
CA ILE A 155 -0.32 1.59 -18.67
C ILE A 155 0.64 1.47 -19.87
N GLY A 156 1.53 0.47 -19.86
CA GLY A 156 2.47 0.19 -20.95
C GLY A 156 3.82 0.91 -20.82
N VAL A 157 4.22 1.26 -19.59
CA VAL A 157 5.53 1.89 -19.35
C VAL A 157 6.63 0.82 -19.34
N PRO A 158 7.57 0.83 -20.31
CA PRO A 158 8.59 -0.20 -20.37
C PRO A 158 9.70 0.03 -19.32
N GLY A 159 10.52 -0.98 -19.05
CA GLY A 159 11.75 -0.80 -18.26
C GLY A 159 11.55 -0.57 -16.75
N VAL A 160 10.32 -0.50 -16.24
CA VAL A 160 10.05 -0.57 -14.79
C VAL A 160 10.40 -1.97 -14.29
N VAL A 161 11.34 -2.05 -13.35
CA VAL A 161 11.86 -3.31 -12.80
C VAL A 161 11.03 -3.74 -11.58
N SER A 162 10.79 -2.83 -10.66
CA SER A 162 10.05 -3.09 -9.43
C SER A 162 9.56 -1.80 -8.79
N ALA A 163 8.48 -1.88 -8.01
CA ALA A 163 8.03 -0.83 -7.11
C ALA A 163 8.04 -1.35 -5.67
N TYR A 164 8.39 -0.50 -4.72
CA TYR A 164 8.40 -0.84 -3.29
C TYR A 164 7.82 0.31 -2.46
N SER A 165 6.82 -0.01 -1.66
CA SER A 165 6.27 0.88 -0.64
C SER A 165 6.95 0.58 0.70
N HIS A 166 7.64 1.56 1.29
CA HIS A 166 8.38 1.32 2.52
C HIS A 166 7.42 1.12 3.73
N PRO A 167 7.53 0.05 4.55
CA PRO A 167 6.59 -0.26 5.63
C PRO A 167 6.37 0.88 6.62
N ALA A 168 7.45 1.54 7.06
CA ALA A 168 7.34 2.70 7.95
C ALA A 168 6.53 3.85 7.34
N ALA A 169 6.66 4.06 6.02
CA ALA A 169 5.87 5.06 5.31
C ALA A 169 4.45 4.55 5.00
N ALA A 170 4.24 3.24 4.87
CA ALA A 170 2.91 2.63 4.82
C ALA A 170 2.08 2.86 6.06
N SER A 171 2.74 2.94 7.22
CA SER A 171 2.17 3.44 8.47
C SER A 171 2.26 4.97 8.64
N GLY A 172 2.49 5.74 7.57
CA GLY A 172 2.84 7.17 7.64
C GLY A 172 2.49 7.99 6.39
N TRP A 173 1.44 7.60 5.66
CA TRP A 173 0.93 8.29 4.45
C TRP A 173 1.88 8.31 3.24
N GLY A 174 2.73 7.29 3.16
CA GLY A 174 3.21 6.67 1.94
C GLY A 174 4.47 7.22 1.29
N MET A 175 5.40 6.31 1.02
CA MET A 175 6.58 6.49 0.19
C MET A 175 6.71 5.29 -0.74
N VAL A 176 6.91 5.55 -2.01
CA VAL A 176 7.09 4.54 -3.05
C VAL A 176 8.42 4.78 -3.75
N ILE A 177 9.22 3.73 -3.86
CA ILE A 177 10.45 3.69 -4.62
C ILE A 177 10.21 2.84 -5.86
N VAL A 178 10.49 3.37 -7.04
CA VAL A 178 10.38 2.67 -8.32
C VAL A 178 11.77 2.51 -8.90
N SER A 179 12.18 1.27 -9.09
CA SER A 179 13.41 0.93 -9.81
C SER A 179 13.10 0.79 -11.30
N LEU A 180 13.88 1.46 -12.15
CA LEU A 180 13.71 1.42 -13.60
C LEU A 180 15.04 1.35 -14.35
N LYS A 181 15.01 0.70 -15.49
CA LYS A 181 16.03 0.82 -16.53
C LYS A 181 15.63 1.92 -17.50
N GLN A 182 16.34 3.03 -17.49
CA GLN A 182 16.03 4.15 -18.38
C GLN A 182 16.24 3.76 -19.87
N GLN A 183 15.28 4.10 -20.73
CA GLN A 183 15.27 3.71 -22.15
C GLN A 183 15.18 4.91 -23.11
N TYR A 184 14.62 6.03 -22.66
CA TYR A 184 14.41 7.22 -23.48
C TYR A 184 14.45 8.50 -22.64
N ALA A 185 14.59 9.64 -23.33
CA ALA A 185 14.61 10.95 -22.67
C ALA A 185 13.29 11.22 -21.94
N GLY A 186 13.38 11.61 -20.66
CA GLY A 186 12.20 11.85 -19.82
C GLY A 186 11.59 10.60 -19.19
N HIS A 187 12.20 9.42 -19.35
CA HIS A 187 11.64 8.16 -18.84
C HIS A 187 11.39 8.20 -17.31
N ALA A 188 12.37 8.64 -16.51
CA ALA A 188 12.21 8.77 -15.07
C ALA A 188 11.08 9.75 -14.69
N ALA A 189 10.98 10.90 -15.37
CA ALA A 189 9.92 11.88 -15.13
C ALA A 189 8.52 11.30 -15.44
N GLN A 190 8.38 10.53 -16.52
CA GLN A 190 7.13 9.83 -16.84
C GLN A 190 6.77 8.81 -15.77
N VAL A 191 7.72 7.97 -15.34
CA VAL A 191 7.49 6.96 -14.28
C VAL A 191 7.07 7.65 -12.98
N LEU A 192 7.76 8.71 -12.57
CA LEU A 192 7.42 9.47 -11.37
C LEU A 192 5.99 10.04 -11.44
N ALA A 193 5.65 10.74 -12.52
CA ALA A 193 4.34 11.35 -12.68
C ALA A 193 3.19 10.32 -12.70
N LEU A 194 3.39 9.20 -13.41
CA LEU A 194 2.41 8.11 -13.47
C LEU A 194 2.28 7.38 -12.14
N THR A 195 3.40 7.07 -11.47
CA THR A 195 3.37 6.44 -10.14
C THR A 195 2.63 7.31 -9.13
N ALA A 196 2.80 8.63 -9.21
CA ALA A 196 2.13 9.54 -8.29
C ALA A 196 0.60 9.55 -8.42
N GLN A 197 0.06 9.19 -9.60
CA GLN A 197 -1.36 9.32 -9.93
C GLN A 197 -2.02 8.02 -10.38
N CYS A 198 -1.30 6.89 -10.42
CA CYS A 198 -1.92 5.61 -10.74
C CYS A 198 -2.90 5.19 -9.61
N PRO A 199 -3.97 4.44 -9.93
CA PRO A 199 -5.01 4.07 -8.97
C PRO A 199 -4.47 3.52 -7.64
N ALA A 200 -3.42 2.69 -7.69
CA ALA A 200 -2.79 2.09 -6.52
C ALA A 200 -2.09 3.08 -5.58
N ALA A 201 -1.59 4.21 -6.08
CA ALA A 201 -0.77 5.16 -5.33
C ALA A 201 -1.41 6.55 -5.15
N ALA A 202 -2.37 6.92 -6.00
CA ALA A 202 -3.00 8.23 -6.04
C ALA A 202 -3.52 8.67 -4.67
N TYR A 203 -4.21 7.79 -3.95
CA TYR A 203 -4.77 8.06 -2.64
C TYR A 203 -3.72 8.12 -1.52
N TYR A 204 -2.67 7.29 -1.56
CA TYR A 204 -1.86 6.97 -0.38
C TYR A 204 -0.44 7.55 -0.40
N THR A 205 0.13 7.84 -1.57
CA THR A 205 1.57 8.14 -1.69
C THR A 205 1.86 9.63 -1.71
N LYS A 206 2.78 10.10 -0.85
CA LYS A 206 3.37 11.46 -0.87
C LYS A 206 4.75 11.53 -1.51
N TRP A 207 5.58 10.54 -1.22
CA TRP A 207 6.98 10.53 -1.64
C TRP A 207 7.14 9.50 -2.74
N VAL A 208 7.57 9.94 -3.92
CA VAL A 208 7.82 9.04 -5.05
C VAL A 208 9.28 9.21 -5.45
N VAL A 209 10.05 8.12 -5.39
CA VAL A 209 11.47 8.11 -5.72
C VAL A 209 11.70 7.18 -6.90
N ALA A 210 12.39 7.64 -7.92
CA ALA A 210 12.85 6.82 -9.04
C ALA A 210 14.35 6.54 -8.89
N VAL A 211 14.74 5.27 -8.95
CA VAL A 211 16.15 4.82 -8.88
C VAL A 211 16.49 3.92 -10.08
N ASP A 212 17.75 3.83 -10.48
CA ASP A 212 18.13 2.93 -11.58
C ASP A 212 18.01 1.44 -11.17
N GLU A 213 18.09 0.52 -12.14
CA GLU A 213 17.96 -0.93 -11.94
C GLU A 213 19.07 -1.56 -11.09
N ASP A 214 20.12 -0.80 -10.75
CA ASP A 214 21.23 -1.23 -9.90
C ASP A 214 21.02 -0.91 -8.41
N VAL A 215 19.86 -0.34 -8.05
CA VAL A 215 19.46 -0.04 -6.67
C VAL A 215 18.31 -0.95 -6.29
N ASP A 216 18.50 -1.75 -5.23
CA ASP A 216 17.41 -2.53 -4.64
C ASP A 216 16.47 -1.58 -3.88
N PRO A 217 15.22 -1.39 -4.32
CA PRO A 217 14.31 -0.45 -3.67
C PRO A 217 13.86 -0.92 -2.28
N THR A 218 14.07 -2.20 -1.93
CA THR A 218 13.75 -2.75 -0.60
C THR A 218 14.85 -2.48 0.44
N ASP A 219 16.07 -2.14 -0.01
CA ASP A 219 17.18 -1.71 0.84
C ASP A 219 17.25 -0.18 0.88
N PHE A 220 16.66 0.40 1.92
CA PHE A 220 16.60 1.85 2.05
C PHE A 220 17.99 2.51 2.17
N ASN A 221 19.03 1.79 2.57
CA ASN A 221 20.40 2.34 2.55
C ASN A 221 20.90 2.55 1.12
N GLN A 222 20.56 1.65 0.19
CA GLN A 222 20.88 1.83 -1.22
C GLN A 222 20.06 2.96 -1.84
N VAL A 223 18.79 3.11 -1.47
CA VAL A 223 17.95 4.24 -1.89
C VAL A 223 18.55 5.57 -1.40
N MET A 224 18.95 5.65 -0.13
CA MET A 224 19.60 6.82 0.44
C MET A 224 20.94 7.14 -0.23
N TRP A 225 21.72 6.12 -0.59
CA TRP A 225 22.93 6.29 -1.39
C TRP A 225 22.64 6.85 -2.79
N ALA A 226 21.61 6.35 -3.47
CA ALA A 226 21.20 6.85 -4.79
C ALA A 226 20.73 8.31 -4.72
N LEU A 227 19.88 8.64 -3.74
CA LEU A 227 19.47 10.03 -3.46
C LEU A 227 20.68 10.95 -3.26
N SER A 228 21.67 10.51 -2.48
CA SER A 228 22.82 11.34 -2.13
C SER A 228 23.86 11.47 -3.25
N SER A 229 23.85 10.58 -4.25
CA SER A 229 24.88 10.51 -5.30
C SER A 229 24.38 10.80 -6.71
N ARG A 230 23.06 10.80 -6.93
CA ARG A 230 22.45 10.90 -8.27
C ARG A 230 21.39 11.99 -8.39
N CYS A 231 20.84 12.49 -7.28
CA CYS A 231 19.82 13.55 -7.28
C CYS A 231 20.48 14.90 -6.93
N ASN A 232 20.31 15.89 -7.81
CA ASN A 232 20.53 17.29 -7.47
C ASN A 232 19.19 17.91 -7.06
N PRO A 233 18.93 18.18 -5.75
CA PRO A 233 17.59 18.51 -5.26
C PRO A 233 16.87 19.67 -5.97
N SER A 234 17.59 20.67 -6.47
CA SER A 234 16.96 21.80 -7.18
C SER A 234 16.54 21.48 -8.62
N GLU A 235 17.09 20.41 -9.21
CA GLU A 235 16.90 20.05 -10.62
C GLU A 235 16.13 18.73 -10.79
N ASP A 236 16.22 17.84 -9.80
CA ASP A 236 15.70 16.46 -9.85
C ASP A 236 14.48 16.25 -8.93
N MET A 237 13.91 17.32 -8.37
CA MET A 237 12.69 17.26 -7.56
C MET A 237 11.57 18.10 -8.15
N ASP A 238 10.42 17.46 -8.38
CA ASP A 238 9.17 18.11 -8.79
C ASP A 238 8.09 17.96 -7.72
N PHE A 239 7.14 18.89 -7.71
CA PHE A 239 6.00 18.87 -6.80
C PHE A 239 4.69 18.85 -7.55
N GLN A 240 3.85 17.85 -7.27
CA GLN A 240 2.45 17.86 -7.65
C GLN A 240 1.64 18.45 -6.49
N ARG A 241 0.93 19.55 -6.74
CA ARG A 241 0.12 20.27 -5.74
C ARG A 241 -1.36 19.96 -5.94
N ASN A 242 -2.15 20.11 -4.89
CA ASN A 242 -3.59 19.87 -4.88
C ASN A 242 -3.96 18.43 -5.30
N THR A 243 -3.13 17.46 -4.92
CA THR A 243 -3.39 16.04 -5.19
C THR A 243 -4.37 15.47 -4.17
N TRP A 244 -4.95 14.31 -4.48
CA TRP A 244 -5.79 13.58 -3.54
C TRP A 244 -5.01 13.23 -2.25
N SER A 245 -5.60 13.51 -1.10
CA SER A 245 -5.17 13.06 0.23
C SER A 245 -6.38 12.58 1.05
N THR A 246 -6.25 12.51 2.37
CA THR A 246 -7.29 12.05 3.30
C THR A 246 -7.49 13.02 4.46
N GLY A 247 -8.61 12.86 5.18
CA GLY A 247 -8.85 13.52 6.45
C GLY A 247 -7.90 13.10 7.58
N LEU A 248 -7.14 12.02 7.40
CA LEU A 248 -6.15 11.49 8.35
C LEU A 248 -4.70 11.98 8.13
N ASP A 249 -4.45 12.88 7.16
CA ASP A 249 -3.09 13.35 6.85
C ASP A 249 -2.57 14.30 7.95
N PRO A 250 -1.62 13.90 8.80
CA PRO A 250 -1.18 14.73 9.92
C PRO A 250 -0.33 15.93 9.50
N SER A 251 0.25 15.91 8.30
CA SER A 251 1.09 17.02 7.80
C SER A 251 0.29 18.21 7.26
N GLN A 252 -1.00 18.01 7.01
CA GLN A 252 -1.95 19.06 6.64
C GLN A 252 -2.63 19.55 7.92
N TYR A 253 -2.11 20.65 8.46
CA TYR A 253 -2.60 21.29 9.68
C TYR A 253 -2.77 22.81 9.46
N PRO A 254 -3.87 23.42 9.93
CA PRO A 254 -4.93 22.80 10.73
C PRO A 254 -5.85 21.87 9.89
N PRO A 255 -6.63 20.95 10.49
CA PRO A 255 -7.33 19.88 9.78
C PRO A 255 -8.26 20.34 8.64
N GLU A 256 -8.72 21.59 8.66
CA GLU A 256 -9.63 22.21 7.68
C GLU A 256 -8.99 22.36 6.29
N VAL A 257 -7.66 22.29 6.19
CA VAL A 257 -6.95 22.34 4.88
C VAL A 257 -6.97 21.00 4.14
N ARG A 258 -7.39 19.92 4.80
CA ARG A 258 -7.60 18.59 4.21
C ARG A 258 -8.86 18.61 3.31
N PRO A 259 -9.02 17.69 2.35
CA PRO A 259 -8.18 16.53 2.03
C PRO A 259 -7.25 16.77 0.83
N TYR A 260 -6.81 18.02 0.62
CA TYR A 260 -5.85 18.33 -0.44
C TYR A 260 -4.43 18.10 0.07
N GLY A 261 -3.64 17.39 -0.72
CA GLY A 261 -2.24 17.11 -0.42
C GLY A 261 -1.30 17.64 -1.48
N SER A 262 -0.03 17.26 -1.32
CA SER A 262 0.98 17.38 -2.35
C SER A 262 1.85 16.14 -2.38
N LYS A 263 2.50 15.92 -3.52
CA LYS A 263 3.45 14.82 -3.72
C LYS A 263 4.76 15.39 -4.20
N VAL A 264 5.85 14.79 -3.75
CA VAL A 264 7.18 15.07 -4.28
C VAL A 264 7.63 13.92 -5.15
N LEU A 265 8.16 14.26 -6.31
CA LEU A 265 8.70 13.36 -7.30
C LEU A 265 10.21 13.55 -7.30
N ILE A 266 10.97 12.51 -6.97
CA ILE A 266 12.42 12.60 -6.77
C ILE A 266 13.11 11.68 -7.77
N ASN A 267 13.86 12.27 -8.69
CA ASN A 267 14.68 11.54 -9.65
C ASN A 267 16.06 11.26 -9.05
N ALA A 268 16.26 10.05 -8.51
CA ALA A 268 17.55 9.56 -8.05
C ALA A 268 18.19 8.58 -9.07
N CYS A 269 17.85 8.73 -10.35
CA CYS A 269 18.48 7.98 -11.43
C CYS A 269 19.70 8.71 -12.00
N LYS A 270 20.60 7.98 -12.66
CA LYS A 270 21.69 8.58 -13.45
C LYS A 270 21.10 9.51 -14.52
N PRO A 271 21.67 10.70 -14.79
CA PRO A 271 21.11 11.61 -15.77
C PRO A 271 21.04 10.97 -17.16
N HIS A 272 19.84 10.75 -17.70
CA HIS A 272 19.64 10.02 -18.97
C HIS A 272 20.54 10.53 -20.11
N ARG A 273 20.66 11.86 -20.24
CA ARG A 273 21.46 12.54 -21.27
C ARG A 273 22.95 12.17 -21.21
N PHE A 274 23.44 11.77 -20.03
CA PHE A 274 24.85 11.52 -19.75
C PHE A 274 25.10 10.11 -19.20
N ILE A 275 24.15 9.16 -19.31
CA ILE A 275 24.31 7.79 -18.77
C ILE A 275 25.63 7.14 -19.19
N LYS A 276 26.07 7.33 -20.44
CA LYS A 276 27.31 6.77 -20.97
C LYS A 276 28.59 7.44 -20.43
N GLN A 277 28.47 8.67 -19.95
CA GLN A 277 29.58 9.49 -19.43
C GLN A 277 29.60 9.52 -17.90
N PHE A 278 28.50 9.11 -17.26
CA PHE A 278 28.36 9.11 -15.82
C PHE A 278 29.45 8.23 -15.18
N PRO A 279 30.03 8.65 -14.03
CA PRO A 279 31.07 7.89 -13.36
C PRO A 279 30.66 6.43 -13.10
N ARG A 280 31.58 5.51 -13.39
CA ARG A 280 31.36 4.07 -13.14
C ARG A 280 31.27 3.82 -11.64
N SER A 281 30.27 3.05 -11.22
CA SER A 281 30.15 2.58 -9.84
C SER A 281 31.30 1.64 -9.47
N THR A 282 31.82 1.78 -8.26
CA THR A 282 32.84 0.89 -7.69
C THR A 282 32.14 -0.33 -7.07
N LEU A 283 32.23 -1.47 -7.73
CA LEU A 283 31.56 -2.72 -7.34
C LEU A 283 32.58 -3.80 -6.97
N LEU A 284 32.17 -4.73 -6.11
CA LEU A 284 32.96 -5.93 -5.81
C LEU A 284 32.86 -6.93 -6.97
N ARG A 285 33.92 -7.71 -7.20
CA ARG A 285 33.85 -8.91 -8.06
C ARG A 285 33.04 -9.99 -7.35
N GLU A 286 32.14 -10.64 -8.09
CA GLU A 286 31.27 -11.68 -7.54
C GLU A 286 32.05 -12.85 -6.95
N GLU A 287 33.12 -13.29 -7.63
CA GLU A 287 33.98 -14.38 -7.16
C GLU A 287 34.64 -14.04 -5.81
N THR A 288 35.17 -12.82 -5.67
CA THR A 288 35.77 -12.35 -4.41
C THR A 288 34.74 -12.33 -3.29
N TYR A 289 33.53 -11.83 -3.57
CA TYR A 289 32.44 -11.83 -2.60
C TYR A 289 32.07 -13.26 -2.17
N LYS A 290 31.83 -14.17 -3.12
CA LYS A 290 31.48 -15.58 -2.83
C LYS A 290 32.54 -16.27 -1.98
N ARG A 291 33.83 -16.05 -2.28
CA ARG A 291 34.94 -16.59 -1.50
C ARG A 291 34.96 -16.09 -0.06
N VAL A 292 34.70 -14.80 0.16
CA VAL A 292 34.66 -14.22 1.51
C VAL A 292 33.41 -14.67 2.26
N ALA A 293 32.24 -14.63 1.61
CA ALA A 293 30.96 -15.03 2.20
C ALA A 293 30.94 -16.51 2.62
N ALA A 294 31.56 -17.40 1.85
CA ALA A 294 31.68 -18.83 2.20
C ALA A 294 32.54 -19.07 3.46
N ARG A 295 33.44 -18.14 3.77
CA ARG A 295 34.34 -18.21 4.93
C ARG A 295 33.88 -17.31 6.07
N TRP A 296 32.67 -16.77 6.02
CA TRP A 296 32.23 -15.72 6.93
C TRP A 296 32.33 -16.13 8.41
N SER A 297 31.87 -17.33 8.76
CA SER A 297 32.02 -17.89 10.11
C SER A 297 33.47 -18.25 10.46
N GLU A 298 34.27 -18.71 9.49
CA GLU A 298 35.71 -18.97 9.67
C GLU A 298 36.48 -17.69 10.00
N LEU A 299 36.05 -16.55 9.45
CA LEU A 299 36.63 -15.23 9.70
C LEU A 299 36.22 -14.63 11.06
N GLY A 300 35.42 -15.34 11.86
CA GLY A 300 35.02 -14.93 13.21
C GLY A 300 33.81 -14.01 13.27
N PHE A 301 32.96 -14.00 12.23
CA PHE A 301 31.71 -13.24 12.25
C PHE A 301 30.52 -14.12 12.65
N ASP A 302 29.75 -13.65 13.63
CA ASP A 302 28.57 -14.36 14.16
C ASP A 302 27.25 -14.01 13.44
N THR A 303 27.32 -13.10 12.47
CA THR A 303 26.17 -12.69 11.65
C THR A 303 26.17 -13.41 10.30
N PRO A 304 25.05 -13.43 9.55
CA PRO A 304 25.08 -13.83 8.15
C PRO A 304 25.95 -12.87 7.32
N ALA A 305 26.62 -13.38 6.30
CA ALA A 305 27.34 -12.54 5.34
C ALA A 305 26.38 -11.51 4.70
N PRO A 306 26.82 -10.25 4.48
CA PRO A 306 25.99 -9.24 3.83
C PRO A 306 25.51 -9.75 2.46
N LYS A 307 24.22 -9.58 2.16
CA LYS A 307 23.68 -9.92 0.84
C LYS A 307 23.96 -8.77 -0.12
N LEU A 308 24.67 -9.04 -1.21
CA LEU A 308 24.92 -8.06 -2.27
C LEU A 308 24.21 -8.48 -3.55
N GLY A 309 23.51 -7.54 -4.19
CA GLY A 309 22.74 -7.78 -5.41
C GLY A 309 23.45 -7.39 -6.71
N VAL A 310 24.51 -6.57 -6.63
CA VAL A 310 25.18 -5.99 -7.80
C VAL A 310 26.68 -6.17 -7.70
N PHE A 311 27.28 -6.71 -8.75
CA PHE A 311 28.72 -7.00 -8.84
C PHE A 311 29.32 -6.41 -10.11
N HIS A 312 30.64 -6.21 -10.07
CA HIS A 312 31.40 -5.84 -11.26
C HIS A 312 31.26 -6.94 -12.31
N LYS A 313 30.86 -6.57 -13.53
CA LYS A 313 30.90 -7.46 -14.69
C LYS A 313 32.28 -7.33 -15.32
N ASP A 314 33.01 -8.44 -15.38
CA ASP A 314 34.35 -8.51 -15.99
C ASP A 314 34.34 -8.12 -17.47
#